data_AF-A0A7G8DJI4-F1
#
_entry.id   AF-A0A7G8DJI4-F1
#
_cell.length_a   1.000
_cell.length_b   1.000
_cell.length_c   1.000
_cell.angle_alpha   90.00
_cell.angle_beta   90.00
_cell.angle_gamma   90.00
#
_symmetry.space_group_name_H-M   'P 1'
#
loop_
_entity.id
_entity.type
_entity.pdbx_description
1 polymer ?
#
loop_
_entity_poly.entity_id
_entity_poly.type
_entity_poly.pdbx_seq_one_letter_code
_entity_poly.pdbx_strand_id
1 'polypeptide(L)'
;MLGACSAPQAASWKVFPLQRRMPHDGLAVVSQPDGFGLHLFLETDTDDPGECKPRWFPDAARLFNGNGTAPFSAGLAPREEFFAAVRRSDVRRALQAELKALCQQRAPQARWQWTPPPTEASELMPLHLPAYERRDLLRDPAKEKRLEDDLLGDAQKASQTTGSASRQ
;
A
#
# COMPACT_ATOMS: atom_id res chain seq x y z
N MET A 1 -17.28 22.55 -45.56
CA MET A 1 -16.93 22.03 -44.23
C MET A 1 -16.51 20.57 -44.39
N LEU A 2 -15.22 20.26 -44.28
CA LEU A 2 -14.77 18.87 -44.16
C LEU A 2 -14.65 18.55 -42.67
N GLY A 3 -15.55 17.70 -42.17
CA GLY A 3 -15.46 17.16 -40.82
C GLY A 3 -14.31 16.15 -40.77
N ALA A 4 -13.27 16.47 -40.00
CA ALA A 4 -12.22 15.51 -39.68
C ALA A 4 -12.80 14.47 -38.72
N CYS A 5 -13.00 13.25 -39.20
CA CYS A 5 -13.24 12.10 -38.34
C CYS A 5 -11.93 11.76 -37.62
N SER A 6 -11.81 12.11 -36.34
CA SER A 6 -10.74 11.60 -35.49
C SER A 6 -10.90 10.08 -35.38
N ALA A 7 -9.92 9.32 -35.85
CA ALA A 7 -9.90 7.87 -35.66
C ALA A 7 -9.92 7.55 -34.15
N PRO A 8 -10.67 6.53 -33.70
CA PRO A 8 -10.67 6.14 -32.29
C PRO A 8 -9.24 5.76 -31.88
N GLN A 9 -8.69 6.48 -30.89
CA GLN A 9 -7.36 6.18 -30.36
C GLN A 9 -7.41 4.82 -29.67
N ALA A 10 -6.60 3.87 -30.13
CA ALA A 10 -6.55 2.53 -29.54
C ALA A 10 -5.99 2.58 -28.11
N ALA A 11 -6.51 1.72 -27.23
CA ALA A 11 -5.96 1.54 -25.90
C ALA A 11 -4.49 1.08 -25.99
N SER A 12 -3.60 1.81 -25.31
CA SER A 12 -2.15 1.54 -25.38
C SER A 12 -1.72 0.30 -24.61
N TRP A 13 -2.57 -0.22 -23.70
CA TRP A 13 -2.28 -1.40 -22.85
C TRP A 13 -0.89 -1.37 -22.21
N LYS A 14 -0.47 -0.19 -21.77
CA LYS A 14 0.85 0.03 -21.17
C LYS A 14 0.83 -0.36 -19.70
N VAL A 15 1.81 -1.16 -19.28
CA VAL A 15 2.01 -1.57 -17.89
C VAL A 15 3.37 -1.08 -17.42
N PHE A 16 3.43 -0.36 -16.30
CA PHE A 16 4.69 0.17 -15.77
C PHE A 16 4.62 0.41 -14.25
N PRO A 17 5.77 0.41 -13.55
CA PRO A 17 5.81 0.72 -12.12
C PRO A 17 5.35 2.15 -11.87
N LEU A 18 4.47 2.34 -10.89
CA LEU A 18 3.99 3.66 -10.47
C LEU A 18 4.01 3.72 -8.94
N GLN A 19 5.08 4.30 -8.41
CA GLN A 19 5.32 4.43 -6.98
C GLN A 19 4.25 5.31 -6.30
N ARG A 20 3.87 4.91 -5.08
CA ARG A 20 3.06 5.69 -4.15
C ARG A 20 3.88 6.27 -3.02
N ARG A 21 4.60 5.42 -2.30
CA ARG A 21 5.38 5.79 -1.12
C ARG A 21 6.84 5.36 -1.29
N MET A 22 7.06 4.13 -1.74
CA MET A 22 8.39 3.55 -1.95
C MET A 22 8.49 2.86 -3.32
N PRO A 23 9.71 2.61 -3.83
CA PRO A 23 9.87 1.80 -5.03
C PRO A 23 9.09 0.48 -4.96
N HIS A 24 8.55 0.06 -6.09
CA HIS A 24 7.84 -1.23 -6.26
C HIS A 24 6.51 -1.41 -5.51
N ASP A 25 5.96 -0.36 -4.89
CA ASP A 25 4.69 -0.42 -4.14
C ASP A 25 3.44 -0.09 -4.97
N GLY A 26 3.57 0.01 -6.29
CA GLY A 26 2.46 0.31 -7.17
C GLY A 26 2.72 -0.01 -8.64
N LEU A 27 1.66 -0.36 -9.36
CA LEU A 27 1.69 -0.70 -10.77
C LEU A 27 0.59 0.05 -11.53
N ALA A 28 0.97 0.80 -12.57
CA ALA A 28 0.04 1.40 -13.51
C ALA A 28 -0.32 0.40 -14.62
N VAL A 29 -1.61 0.27 -14.89
CA VAL A 29 -2.18 -0.51 -15.99
C VAL A 29 -3.07 0.43 -16.82
N VAL A 30 -2.54 0.94 -17.92
CA VAL A 30 -3.31 1.76 -18.86
C VAL A 30 -4.15 0.84 -19.72
N SER A 31 -5.48 0.95 -19.64
CA SER A 31 -6.41 0.04 -20.32
C SER A 31 -7.37 0.76 -21.27
N GLN A 32 -7.36 2.09 -21.28
CA GLN A 32 -8.25 2.93 -22.05
C GLN A 32 -7.47 3.92 -22.92
N PRO A 33 -8.13 4.54 -23.92
CA PRO A 33 -7.59 5.70 -24.64
C PRO A 33 -7.20 6.82 -23.68
N ASP A 34 -6.38 7.77 -24.15
CA ASP A 34 -5.98 8.97 -23.39
C ASP A 34 -5.20 8.71 -22.08
N GLY A 35 -4.74 7.49 -21.87
CA GLY A 35 -3.92 7.14 -20.71
C GLY A 35 -4.73 6.80 -19.46
N PHE A 36 -6.03 6.56 -19.60
CA PHE A 36 -6.86 6.10 -18.48
C PHE A 36 -6.63 4.62 -18.16
N GLY A 37 -6.81 4.26 -16.90
CA GLY A 37 -6.72 2.87 -16.48
C GLY A 37 -6.79 2.68 -14.97
N LEU A 38 -5.93 1.79 -14.48
CA LEU A 38 -5.86 1.41 -13.07
C LEU A 38 -4.48 1.67 -12.48
N HIS A 39 -4.46 2.07 -11.22
CA HIS A 39 -3.29 2.05 -10.38
C HIS A 39 -3.48 1.00 -9.28
N LEU A 40 -2.74 -0.11 -9.41
CA LEU A 40 -2.79 -1.23 -8.49
C LEU A 40 -1.81 -0.98 -7.35
N PHE A 41 -2.25 -1.19 -6.11
CA PHE A 41 -1.40 -1.01 -4.93
C PHE A 41 -0.76 -2.36 -4.56
N LEU A 42 0.56 -2.34 -4.36
CA LEU A 42 1.33 -3.55 -4.13
C LEU A 42 1.83 -3.58 -2.69
N GLU A 43 1.59 -4.70 -2.03
CA GLU A 43 1.97 -4.94 -0.65
C GLU A 43 2.37 -6.40 -0.49
N THR A 44 3.27 -6.64 0.46
CA THR A 44 3.72 -7.98 0.83
C THR A 44 3.26 -8.30 2.24
N ASP A 45 2.80 -9.51 2.44
CA ASP A 45 2.58 -10.10 3.76
C ASP A 45 3.91 -10.65 4.29
N THR A 46 4.28 -10.19 5.49
CA THR A 46 5.49 -10.57 6.22
C THR A 46 5.15 -10.93 7.67
N ASP A 47 3.92 -11.40 7.92
CA ASP A 47 3.48 -11.81 9.26
C ASP A 47 4.33 -12.99 9.80
N ASP A 48 4.82 -13.86 8.90
CA ASP A 48 5.89 -14.84 9.20
C ASP A 48 7.26 -14.23 8.85
N PRO A 49 8.21 -14.10 9.80
CA PRO A 49 9.54 -13.53 9.54
C PRO A 49 10.36 -14.29 8.47
N GLY A 50 10.07 -15.57 8.25
CA GLY A 50 10.77 -16.42 7.28
C GLY A 50 10.16 -16.39 5.88
N GLU A 51 8.96 -15.83 5.71
CA GLU A 51 8.20 -15.87 4.47
C GLU A 51 7.75 -14.49 4.02
N CYS A 52 7.73 -14.28 2.72
CA CYS A 52 7.26 -13.03 2.15
C CYS A 52 6.49 -13.33 0.87
N LYS A 53 5.20 -12.97 0.88
CA LYS A 53 4.25 -13.30 -0.18
C LYS A 53 3.38 -12.08 -0.53
N PRO A 54 2.75 -12.02 -1.71
CA PRO A 54 1.81 -10.97 -2.02
C PRO A 54 0.67 -10.86 -1.01
N ARG A 55 0.27 -9.63 -0.68
CA ARG A 55 -0.98 -9.32 0.00
C ARG A 55 -1.91 -8.63 -1.00
N TRP A 56 -2.98 -9.32 -1.39
CA TRP A 56 -3.83 -8.87 -2.49
C TRP A 56 -4.91 -7.88 -2.03
N PHE A 57 -4.94 -6.71 -2.69
CA PHE A 57 -5.95 -5.68 -2.53
C PHE A 57 -6.64 -5.42 -3.87
N PRO A 58 -7.91 -5.82 -4.05
CA PRO A 58 -8.64 -5.63 -5.31
C PRO A 58 -9.10 -4.17 -5.52
N ASP A 59 -8.96 -3.32 -4.50
CA ASP A 59 -9.37 -1.92 -4.52
C ASP A 59 -8.28 -1.06 -5.21
N ALA A 60 -8.32 -1.04 -6.54
CA ALA A 60 -7.44 -0.21 -7.35
C ALA A 60 -7.92 1.25 -7.39
N ALA A 61 -7.00 2.20 -7.55
CA ALA A 61 -7.35 3.58 -7.86
C ALA A 61 -7.52 3.78 -9.37
N ARG A 62 -8.31 4.79 -9.79
CA ARG A 62 -8.33 5.19 -11.21
C ARG A 62 -7.02 5.87 -11.55
N LEU A 63 -6.42 5.46 -12.66
CA LEU A 63 -5.25 6.08 -13.26
C LEU A 63 -5.68 7.07 -14.33
N PHE A 64 -5.06 8.24 -14.32
CA PHE A 64 -5.19 9.29 -15.31
C PHE A 64 -3.82 9.62 -15.91
N ASN A 65 -3.79 10.07 -17.16
CA ASN A 65 -2.57 10.51 -17.85
C ASN A 65 -1.45 9.46 -17.89
N GLY A 66 -1.78 8.16 -17.91
CA GLY A 66 -0.83 7.04 -17.93
C GLY A 66 0.07 6.95 -19.17
N ASN A 67 -0.33 7.61 -20.26
CA ASN A 67 0.49 7.76 -21.47
C ASN A 67 1.34 9.04 -21.46
N GLY A 68 1.10 9.96 -20.54
CA GLY A 68 1.83 11.21 -20.42
C GLY A 68 3.05 11.12 -19.49
N THR A 69 3.58 12.28 -19.14
CA THR A 69 4.78 12.42 -18.29
C THR A 69 4.47 12.52 -16.80
N ALA A 70 3.22 12.81 -16.44
CA ALA A 70 2.77 12.99 -15.06
C ALA A 70 1.48 12.18 -14.82
N PRO A 71 1.58 10.84 -14.74
CA PRO A 71 0.46 10.00 -14.36
C PRO A 71 0.06 10.28 -12.91
N PHE A 72 -1.24 10.26 -12.63
CA PHE A 72 -1.75 10.43 -11.26
C PHE A 72 -2.99 9.56 -11.05
N SER A 73 -3.32 9.36 -9.77
CA SER A 73 -4.39 8.46 -9.37
C SER A 73 -5.41 9.15 -8.48
N ALA A 74 -6.69 8.92 -8.72
CA ALA A 74 -7.76 9.53 -7.95
C ALA A 74 -9.03 8.66 -7.93
N GLY A 75 -9.71 8.55 -6.79
CA GLY A 75 -10.91 7.74 -6.65
C GLY A 75 -10.67 6.24 -6.80
N LEU A 76 -11.69 5.45 -6.46
CA LEU A 76 -11.66 3.99 -6.54
C LEU A 76 -12.20 3.50 -7.88
N ALA A 77 -11.55 2.47 -8.42
CA ALA A 77 -12.06 1.69 -9.54
C ALA A 77 -12.94 0.53 -9.04
N PRO A 78 -13.93 0.09 -9.82
CA PRO A 78 -14.63 -1.16 -9.58
C PRO A 78 -13.67 -2.36 -9.53
N ARG A 79 -13.94 -3.30 -8.61
CA ARG A 79 -13.09 -4.50 -8.42
C ARG A 79 -13.08 -5.40 -9.65
N GLU A 80 -14.15 -5.37 -10.45
CA GLU A 80 -14.27 -6.09 -11.70
C GLU A 80 -13.19 -5.69 -12.71
N GLU A 81 -12.78 -4.41 -12.69
CA GLU A 81 -11.72 -3.93 -13.56
C GLU A 81 -10.34 -4.40 -13.09
N PHE A 82 -10.12 -4.48 -11.77
CA PHE A 82 -8.95 -5.14 -11.20
C PHE A 82 -8.87 -6.59 -11.67
N PHE A 83 -9.97 -7.35 -11.51
CA PHE A 83 -10.06 -8.75 -11.92
C PHE A 83 -9.78 -8.93 -13.41
N ALA A 84 -10.35 -8.07 -14.26
CA ALA A 84 -10.09 -8.08 -15.70
C ALA A 84 -8.62 -7.79 -16.03
N ALA A 85 -7.99 -6.83 -15.34
CA ALA A 85 -6.58 -6.50 -15.56
C ALA A 85 -5.66 -7.66 -15.17
N VAL A 86 -5.86 -8.28 -14.00
CA VAL A 86 -4.98 -9.37 -13.52
C VAL A 86 -5.21 -10.71 -14.23
N ARG A 87 -6.27 -10.84 -15.04
CA ARG A 87 -6.41 -11.97 -15.97
C ARG A 87 -5.39 -11.93 -17.11
N ARG A 88 -4.82 -10.77 -17.42
CA ARG A 88 -3.78 -10.64 -18.45
C ARG A 88 -2.41 -11.12 -17.97
N SER A 89 -1.69 -11.80 -18.84
CA SER A 89 -0.39 -12.39 -18.51
C SER A 89 0.73 -11.34 -18.35
N ASP A 90 0.69 -10.26 -19.10
CA ASP A 90 1.63 -9.14 -19.01
C ASP A 90 1.52 -8.42 -17.65
N VAL A 91 0.30 -8.14 -17.20
CA VAL A 91 0.02 -7.57 -15.88
C VAL A 91 0.50 -8.50 -14.77
N ARG A 92 0.18 -9.81 -14.82
CA ARG A 92 0.66 -10.77 -13.80
C ARG A 92 2.17 -10.86 -13.71
N ARG A 93 2.86 -10.85 -14.86
CA ARG A 93 4.33 -10.87 -14.89
C ARG A 93 4.93 -9.60 -14.28
N ALA A 94 4.35 -8.44 -14.58
CA ALA A 94 4.76 -7.18 -13.97
C ALA A 94 4.51 -7.17 -12.46
N LEU A 95 3.31 -7.61 -12.02
CA LEU A 95 2.98 -7.76 -10.59
C LEU A 95 3.99 -8.65 -9.87
N GLN A 96 4.33 -9.81 -10.43
CA GLN A 96 5.28 -10.73 -9.83
C GLN A 96 6.68 -10.12 -9.70
N ALA A 97 7.13 -9.37 -10.70
CA ALA A 97 8.43 -8.71 -10.68
C ALA A 97 8.47 -7.60 -9.61
N GLU A 98 7.49 -6.71 -9.61
CA GLU A 98 7.41 -5.60 -8.64
C GLU A 98 7.25 -6.11 -7.20
N LEU A 99 6.36 -7.09 -6.96
CA LEU A 99 6.17 -7.64 -5.61
C LEU A 99 7.41 -8.39 -5.10
N LYS A 100 8.14 -9.08 -5.99
CA LYS A 100 9.41 -9.71 -5.62
C LYS A 100 10.46 -8.68 -5.23
N ALA A 101 10.57 -7.58 -5.98
CA ALA A 101 11.48 -6.48 -5.65
C ALA A 101 11.08 -5.79 -4.34
N LEU A 102 9.79 -5.52 -4.13
CA LEU A 102 9.25 -4.97 -2.89
C LEU A 102 9.58 -5.86 -1.69
N CYS A 103 9.43 -7.18 -1.87
CA CYS A 103 9.76 -8.17 -0.86
C CYS A 103 11.25 -8.13 -0.47
N GLN A 104 12.15 -8.11 -1.45
CA GLN A 104 13.60 -8.03 -1.20
C GLN A 104 13.99 -6.75 -0.45
N GLN A 105 13.29 -5.65 -0.71
CA GLN A 105 13.53 -4.38 -0.02
C GLN A 105 13.02 -4.39 1.43
N ARG A 106 11.87 -5.00 1.70
CA ARG A 106 11.22 -4.98 3.02
C ARG A 106 11.68 -6.10 3.96
N ALA A 107 11.91 -7.29 3.41
CA ALA A 107 12.24 -8.49 4.16
C ALA A 107 13.37 -9.27 3.43
N PRO A 108 14.62 -8.76 3.43
CA PRO A 108 15.70 -9.30 2.63
C PRO A 108 16.11 -10.74 2.98
N GLN A 109 15.79 -11.20 4.20
CA GLN A 109 16.08 -12.55 4.68
C GLN A 109 14.90 -13.52 4.48
N ALA A 110 13.73 -13.03 4.11
CA ALA A 110 12.53 -13.84 3.96
C ALA A 110 12.53 -14.56 2.59
N ARG A 111 11.97 -15.77 2.57
CA ARG A 111 11.79 -16.53 1.34
C ARG A 111 10.59 -15.98 0.56
N TRP A 112 10.84 -15.50 -0.64
CA TRP A 112 9.80 -15.09 -1.58
C TRP A 112 8.89 -16.26 -1.98
N GLN A 113 7.58 -16.06 -1.87
CA GLN A 113 6.56 -16.99 -2.31
C GLN A 113 5.51 -16.28 -3.15
N TRP A 114 5.38 -16.70 -4.40
CA TRP A 114 4.38 -16.15 -5.30
C TRP A 114 3.02 -16.84 -5.10
N THR A 115 2.00 -16.05 -4.82
CA THR A 115 0.59 -16.45 -4.91
C THR A 115 -0.05 -15.61 -6.02
N PRO A 116 -0.82 -16.19 -6.96
CA PRO A 116 -1.46 -15.40 -8.00
C PRO A 116 -2.52 -14.44 -7.43
N PRO A 117 -2.79 -13.30 -8.08
CA PRO A 117 -3.86 -12.40 -7.68
C PRO A 117 -5.24 -13.04 -7.89
N PRO A 118 -6.24 -12.67 -7.08
CA PRO A 118 -7.62 -13.10 -7.26
C PRO A 118 -8.15 -12.57 -8.58
N THR A 119 -8.77 -13.45 -9.38
CA THR A 119 -9.36 -13.12 -10.67
C THR A 119 -10.88 -12.94 -10.61
N GLU A 120 -11.46 -13.18 -9.44
CA GLU A 120 -12.89 -13.05 -9.16
C GLU A 120 -13.13 -12.83 -7.65
N ALA A 121 -14.33 -12.38 -7.31
CA ALA A 121 -14.68 -12.01 -5.93
C ALA A 121 -14.68 -13.21 -4.97
N SER A 122 -15.01 -14.40 -5.45
CA SER A 122 -15.00 -15.67 -4.68
C SER A 122 -13.61 -16.07 -4.18
N GLU A 123 -12.55 -15.63 -4.86
CA GLU A 123 -11.16 -15.92 -4.49
C GLU A 123 -10.61 -14.94 -3.43
N LEU A 124 -11.36 -13.88 -3.11
CA LEU A 124 -10.97 -12.93 -2.08
C LEU A 124 -11.09 -13.57 -0.71
N MET A 125 -9.94 -13.86 -0.10
CA MET A 125 -9.91 -14.26 1.31
C MET A 125 -10.26 -13.06 2.18
N PRO A 126 -11.28 -13.18 3.06
CA PRO A 126 -11.55 -12.14 4.05
C PRO A 126 -10.31 -11.91 4.91
N LEU A 127 -9.91 -10.64 5.06
CA LEU A 127 -8.88 -10.26 6.01
C LEU A 127 -9.41 -10.62 7.41
N HIS A 128 -8.79 -11.63 8.03
CA HIS A 128 -9.06 -11.95 9.42
C HIS A 128 -8.34 -10.89 10.26
N LEU A 129 -9.04 -9.79 10.52
CA LEU A 129 -8.59 -8.85 11.53
C LEU A 129 -8.57 -9.61 12.86
N PRO A 130 -7.45 -9.60 13.61
CA PRO A 130 -7.47 -10.18 14.94
C PRO A 130 -8.60 -9.50 15.71
N ALA A 131 -9.45 -10.30 16.35
CA ALA A 131 -10.41 -9.76 17.29
C ALA A 131 -9.58 -9.08 18.38
N TYR A 132 -9.54 -7.75 18.39
CA TYR A 132 -8.84 -7.00 19.42
C TYR A 132 -9.35 -7.50 20.78
N GLU A 133 -8.50 -8.17 21.54
CA GLU A 133 -8.86 -8.58 22.89
C GLU A 133 -8.84 -7.35 23.79
N ARG A 134 -9.45 -7.44 24.98
CA ARG A 134 -9.52 -6.32 25.94
C ARG A 134 -8.15 -5.73 26.34
N ARG A 135 -7.08 -6.48 26.07
CA ARG A 135 -5.67 -6.11 26.26
C ARG A 135 -5.07 -5.29 25.11
N ASP A 136 -5.68 -5.32 23.93
CA ASP A 136 -5.32 -4.53 22.74
C ASP A 136 -6.16 -3.24 22.64
N LEU A 137 -7.22 -3.15 23.44
CA LEU A 137 -7.91 -1.90 23.72
C LEU A 137 -7.00 -1.00 24.57
N LEU A 138 -7.14 0.31 24.41
CA LEU A 138 -6.38 1.33 25.14
C LEU A 138 -6.18 0.94 26.61
N ARG A 139 -4.95 1.09 27.12
CA ARG A 139 -4.60 0.85 28.52
C ARG A 139 -5.64 1.51 29.43
N ASP A 140 -5.95 0.84 30.56
CA ASP A 140 -6.81 1.42 31.61
C ASP A 140 -6.41 2.89 31.86
N PRO A 141 -7.33 3.87 31.66
CA PRO A 141 -7.01 5.29 31.78
C PRO A 141 -6.36 5.67 33.11
N ALA A 142 -6.71 4.96 34.19
CA ALA A 142 -6.11 5.22 35.50
C ALA A 142 -4.65 4.73 35.56
N LYS A 143 -4.30 3.65 34.86
CA LYS A 143 -2.93 3.17 34.76
C LYS A 143 -2.08 4.06 33.85
N GLU A 144 -2.65 4.53 32.75
CA GLU A 144 -1.96 5.44 31.83
C GLU A 144 -1.68 6.79 32.51
N LYS A 145 -2.67 7.34 33.24
CA LYS A 145 -2.50 8.58 34.00
C LYS A 145 -1.42 8.47 35.08
N ARG A 146 -1.33 7.34 35.79
CA ARG A 146 -0.26 7.12 36.79
C ARG A 146 1.12 7.07 36.15
N LEU A 147 1.24 6.40 35.00
CA LEU A 147 2.47 6.37 34.21
C LEU A 147 2.88 7.77 33.75
N GLU A 148 1.92 8.56 33.27
CA GLU A 148 2.14 9.95 32.88
C GLU A 148 2.59 10.80 34.07
N ASP A 149 1.91 10.70 35.21
CA ASP A 149 2.25 11.42 36.45
C ASP A 149 3.66 11.02 36.97
N ASP A 150 4.03 9.74 36.89
CA ASP A 150 5.35 9.25 37.30
C ASP A 150 6.47 9.78 36.36
N LEU A 151 6.26 9.71 35.04
CA LEU A 151 7.20 10.25 34.06
C LEU A 151 7.38 11.77 34.19
N LEU A 152 6.28 12.50 34.37
CA LEU A 152 6.31 13.96 34.55
C LEU A 152 6.85 14.37 35.93
N GLY A 153 6.55 13.58 36.97
CA GLY A 153 7.08 13.78 38.32
C GLY A 153 8.58 13.58 38.40
N ASP A 154 9.13 12.59 37.68
CA ASP A 154 10.57 12.37 37.57
C ASP A 154 11.26 13.44 36.72
N ALA A 155 10.61 13.93 35.65
CA ALA A 155 11.09 15.09 34.88
C ALA A 155 11.15 16.38 35.73
N GLN A 156 10.17 16.60 36.61
CA GLN A 156 10.15 17.73 37.54
C GLN A 156 11.21 17.60 38.64
N LYS A 157 11.45 16.40 39.18
CA LYS A 157 12.53 16.16 40.16
C LYS A 157 13.92 16.36 39.57
N ALA A 158 14.16 15.88 38.35
CA ALA A 158 15.43 16.07 37.65
C ALA A 158 15.73 17.56 37.37
N SER A 159 14.70 18.37 37.11
CA SER A 159 14.84 19.82 36.92
C SER A 159 15.04 20.61 38.22
N GLN A 160 14.65 20.06 39.37
CA GLN A 160 14.83 20.74 40.68
C GLN A 160 16.22 20.47 41.29
N THR A 161 16.86 19.35 40.96
CA THR A 161 18.21 19.02 41.47
C THR A 161 19.35 19.84 40.86
N THR A 162 19.11 20.59 39.78
CA THR A 162 20.11 21.48 39.16
C THR A 162 19.94 22.96 39.54
N GLY A 163 18.90 23.32 40.30
CA GLY A 163 18.55 24.72 40.61
C GLY A 163 18.88 25.22 42.02
N SER A 164 19.43 24.38 42.90
CA SER A 164 19.70 24.74 44.30
C SER A 164 21.16 24.50 44.69
N ALA A 165 22.07 25.19 44.02
CA ALA A 165 23.40 25.46 44.54
C ALA A 165 23.83 26.87 44.14
N SER A 166 24.24 27.66 45.14
CA SER A 166 24.96 28.94 45.05
C SER A 166 24.15 30.24 44.91
N ARG A 167 23.69 30.73 46.06
CA ARG A 167 23.84 32.16 46.43
C ARG A 167 24.29 32.26 47.89
N GLN A 168 25.60 32.47 48.06
CA GLN A 168 26.21 33.21 49.17
C GLN A 168 27.30 34.10 48.56
#